data_AF-C1MGG0-F1
#
_entry.id   AF-C1MGG0-F1
#
_cell.length_a   1.000
_cell.length_b   1.000
_cell.length_c   1.000
_cell.angle_alpha   90.00
_cell.angle_beta   90.00
_cell.angle_gamma   90.00
#
_symmetry.space_group_name_H-M   'P 1'
#
loop_
_entity.id
_entity.type
_entity.pdbx_description
1 polymer ?
#
loop_
_entity_poly.entity_id
_entity_poly.type
_entity_poly.pdbx_seq_one_letter_code
_entity_poly.pdbx_strand_id
1 'polypeptide(L)'
;MPDRASSRGRTRKRTTTTAIAALVVAVFFLASPSRVAASSSSSSSMEKFAASSANPSQPPPPEGDVTDEDRDAFASRDARCAACQRLVLHLDENLLPRAFDERARADASSSSSSSSSSSSSSGSSSYGRYEAIVEEEVSNACAASAIQLSPRVRRACRDILDAHEDLLVDVWYRRVIQEEDWNMNWGFCATSGGLLAPRYACADAIARLETPQLEALEQHAKLEGMRQPESERLEGTKPKYQSQPPAEREPRAGEIGVVVGADFHRRVVADDAADALVYFAFPTANPNIDAATVHVLSTAAKALCNDTDATVTISRIDAERNEVPHPYGSHVSGPTVMLFPAGRKHKPRLLRMRGEDSGSVANDDPEAAPTLGDVLYQMRENGGDPRSRARAGEAMIRADAGELEGEGRAEAAERAAAAEKKKKKERARSPRGGGGGGDEL
;
A
#
# COMPACT_ATOMS: atom_id res chain seq x y z
N MET A 1 -3.15 14.56 65.04
CA MET A 1 -3.67 15.95 65.10
C MET A 1 -3.83 16.45 63.68
N PRO A 2 -5.01 16.96 63.33
CA PRO A 2 -5.40 17.40 61.98
C PRO A 2 -5.22 18.92 61.81
N ASP A 3 -5.23 19.42 60.57
CA ASP A 3 -6.02 20.61 60.16
C ASP A 3 -5.88 20.88 58.65
N ARG A 4 -6.99 20.75 57.91
CA ARG A 4 -7.82 21.84 57.33
C ARG A 4 -7.19 22.52 56.10
N ALA A 5 -7.66 22.20 54.89
CA ALA A 5 -8.86 22.76 54.24
C ALA A 5 -8.70 24.24 53.84
N SER A 6 -8.69 24.51 52.53
CA SER A 6 -9.13 25.80 52.00
C SER A 6 -9.87 25.59 50.68
N SER A 7 -11.19 25.73 50.77
CA SER A 7 -12.14 25.82 49.68
C SER A 7 -12.34 27.29 49.30
N ARG A 8 -12.52 27.57 48.00
CA ARG A 8 -13.18 28.74 47.38
C ARG A 8 -13.21 28.44 45.88
N GLY A 9 -14.31 28.23 45.17
CA GLY A 9 -15.69 28.65 45.38
C GLY A 9 -15.94 30.02 44.76
N ARG A 10 -16.27 30.08 43.45
CA ARG A 10 -17.06 31.15 42.81
C ARG A 10 -17.44 30.76 41.36
N THR A 11 -18.67 30.31 41.14
CA THR A 11 -19.88 31.05 40.71
C THR A 11 -20.07 31.14 39.20
N ARG A 12 -21.08 30.39 38.75
CA ARG A 12 -21.89 30.54 37.53
C ARG A 12 -22.13 31.99 37.12
N LYS A 13 -22.10 32.26 35.81
CA LYS A 13 -23.12 33.10 35.15
C LYS A 13 -23.63 32.41 33.89
N ARG A 14 -24.88 31.96 33.97
CA ARG A 14 -25.79 31.78 32.82
C ARG A 14 -26.28 33.17 32.44
N THR A 15 -26.32 33.48 31.15
CA THR A 15 -27.15 34.55 30.60
C THR A 15 -28.00 33.96 29.49
N THR A 16 -29.30 34.04 29.72
CA THR A 16 -30.41 33.63 28.87
C THR A 16 -30.85 34.78 27.95
N THR A 17 -31.21 34.40 26.72
CA THR A 17 -32.31 34.91 25.86
C THR A 17 -32.42 36.40 25.55
N THR A 18 -32.45 36.72 24.25
CA THR A 18 -33.61 37.41 23.63
C THR A 18 -33.63 37.20 22.11
N ALA A 19 -34.79 36.79 21.61
CA ALA A 19 -35.17 36.74 20.21
C ALA A 19 -35.72 38.11 19.74
N ILE A 20 -35.84 38.35 18.42
CA ILE A 20 -36.93 39.09 17.76
C ILE A 20 -36.85 38.91 16.21
N ALA A 21 -38.01 38.50 15.66
CA ALA A 21 -38.67 38.71 14.33
C ALA A 21 -37.84 38.78 13.02
N ALA A 22 -38.13 38.05 11.92
CA ALA A 22 -39.37 37.74 11.16
C ALA A 22 -39.88 38.84 10.19
N LEU A 23 -39.75 38.60 8.87
CA LEU A 23 -40.63 39.03 7.74
C LEU A 23 -40.07 38.38 6.44
N VAL A 24 -40.64 37.30 5.88
CA VAL A 24 -41.84 37.14 5.02
C VAL A 24 -41.82 37.97 3.73
N VAL A 25 -41.60 37.33 2.58
CA VAL A 25 -42.48 37.41 1.39
C VAL A 25 -42.42 36.08 0.64
N ALA A 26 -43.59 35.44 0.51
CA ALA A 26 -43.87 34.34 -0.41
C ALA A 26 -44.46 34.91 -1.73
N VAL A 27 -44.42 34.15 -2.83
CA VAL A 27 -45.60 33.86 -3.71
C VAL A 27 -45.20 32.92 -4.87
N PHE A 28 -45.80 31.72 -4.81
CA PHE A 28 -46.40 30.83 -5.82
C PHE A 28 -46.14 30.98 -7.33
N PHE A 29 -45.99 29.83 -8.02
CA PHE A 29 -46.92 29.23 -9.03
C PHE A 29 -46.46 27.78 -9.31
N LEU A 30 -47.14 26.73 -8.79
CA LEU A 30 -48.22 25.94 -9.42
C LEU A 30 -47.89 25.31 -10.78
N ALA A 31 -47.65 23.99 -10.81
CA ALA A 31 -48.34 23.02 -11.67
C ALA A 31 -47.96 21.57 -11.30
N SER A 32 -48.96 20.78 -10.93
CA SER A 32 -48.91 19.31 -10.82
C SER A 32 -49.69 18.68 -12.01
N PRO A 33 -49.96 17.36 -12.02
CA PRO A 33 -49.22 16.36 -12.79
C PRO A 33 -50.07 15.76 -13.92
N SER A 34 -49.49 14.91 -14.77
CA SER A 34 -50.27 13.96 -15.58
C SER A 34 -49.57 12.62 -15.62
N ARG A 35 -50.28 11.60 -15.11
CA ARG A 35 -49.98 10.17 -15.26
C ARG A 35 -50.67 9.68 -16.54
N VAL A 36 -49.97 8.92 -17.38
CA VAL A 36 -50.53 7.82 -18.18
C VAL A 36 -49.50 6.68 -18.20
N ALA A 37 -50.01 5.45 -18.10
CA ALA A 37 -49.30 4.20 -17.85
C ALA A 37 -48.93 3.45 -19.15
N ALA A 38 -47.98 2.49 -19.00
CA ALA A 38 -47.65 1.36 -19.90
C ALA A 38 -47.08 1.73 -21.29
N SER A 39 -46.07 1.07 -21.88
CA SER A 39 -45.61 -0.32 -21.79
C SER A 39 -44.20 -0.43 -22.43
N SER A 40 -43.52 -1.54 -22.14
CA SER A 40 -42.22 -2.01 -22.63
C SER A 40 -41.93 -1.84 -24.14
N SER A 41 -40.75 -1.36 -24.51
CA SER A 41 -39.79 -2.09 -25.38
C SER A 41 -38.53 -1.27 -25.67
N SER A 42 -37.39 -1.91 -25.37
CA SER A 42 -36.05 -1.73 -25.93
C SER A 42 -35.91 -0.87 -27.19
N SER A 43 -35.22 0.27 -27.07
CA SER A 43 -34.29 0.83 -28.05
C SER A 43 -33.76 2.17 -27.53
N SER A 44 -32.82 2.15 -26.58
CA SER A 44 -32.05 3.36 -26.29
C SER A 44 -31.06 3.58 -27.43
N SER A 45 -31.57 4.26 -28.45
CA SER A 45 -30.76 4.93 -29.45
C SER A 45 -29.79 5.84 -28.71
N MET A 46 -28.49 5.59 -28.88
CA MET A 46 -27.44 6.52 -28.51
C MET A 46 -27.72 7.84 -29.24
N GLU A 47 -28.37 8.78 -28.55
CA GLU A 47 -28.25 10.18 -28.89
C GLU A 47 -26.77 10.54 -28.74
N LYS A 48 -26.10 10.57 -29.89
CA LYS A 48 -24.85 11.26 -30.14
C LYS A 48 -24.80 12.53 -29.28
N PHE A 49 -24.00 12.50 -28.23
CA PHE A 49 -23.42 13.70 -27.65
C PHE A 49 -22.48 14.30 -28.68
N ALA A 50 -23.05 14.99 -29.68
CA ALA A 50 -22.38 16.06 -30.37
C ALA A 50 -22.37 17.27 -29.42
N ALA A 51 -21.55 17.19 -28.38
CA ALA A 51 -21.24 18.30 -27.50
C ALA A 51 -19.73 18.54 -27.59
N SER A 52 -19.38 19.55 -28.41
CA SER A 52 -18.18 20.36 -28.33
C SER A 52 -16.84 19.65 -28.14
N SER A 53 -16.06 19.70 -29.23
CA SER A 53 -14.62 19.98 -29.20
C SER A 53 -14.37 21.35 -28.53
N ALA A 54 -14.69 21.46 -27.24
CA ALA A 54 -14.36 22.58 -26.39
C ALA A 54 -13.39 22.05 -25.35
N ASN A 55 -12.12 22.09 -25.73
CA ASN A 55 -10.98 22.01 -24.83
C ASN A 55 -11.23 23.03 -23.70
N PRO A 56 -11.54 22.62 -22.45
CA PRO A 56 -11.69 23.58 -21.36
C PRO A 56 -10.31 24.20 -21.18
N SER A 57 -10.17 25.49 -21.53
CA SER A 57 -8.93 26.28 -21.54
C SER A 57 -7.99 25.87 -20.39
N GLN A 58 -7.12 24.90 -20.67
CA GLN A 58 -6.23 24.33 -19.68
C GLN A 58 -5.20 25.39 -19.35
N PRO A 59 -4.97 25.71 -18.06
CA PRO A 59 -3.85 26.55 -17.71
C PRO A 59 -2.55 25.87 -18.18
N PRO A 60 -1.55 26.63 -18.66
CA PRO A 60 -0.25 26.04 -18.97
C PRO A 60 0.27 25.29 -17.73
N PRO A 61 0.94 24.14 -17.90
CA PRO A 61 1.52 23.43 -16.77
C PRO A 61 2.45 24.38 -16.01
N PRO A 62 2.44 24.35 -14.67
CA PRO A 62 3.31 25.23 -13.90
C PRO A 62 4.78 24.94 -14.26
N GLU A 63 5.49 25.94 -14.78
CA GLU A 63 6.93 25.88 -15.02
C GLU A 63 7.66 25.96 -13.68
N GLY A 64 8.14 24.82 -13.18
CA GLY A 64 8.95 24.76 -11.97
C GLY A 64 8.62 23.59 -11.04
N ASP A 65 9.38 23.50 -9.94
CA ASP A 65 9.17 22.50 -8.91
C ASP A 65 7.89 22.77 -8.10
N VAL A 66 7.35 21.70 -7.49
CA VAL A 66 6.16 21.75 -6.63
C VAL A 66 6.32 22.76 -5.49
N THR A 67 5.44 23.75 -5.43
CA THR A 67 5.50 24.82 -4.43
C THR A 67 4.99 24.35 -3.06
N ASP A 68 5.26 25.14 -2.01
CA ASP A 68 4.71 24.85 -0.67
C ASP A 68 3.18 25.04 -0.64
N GLU A 69 2.64 25.97 -1.44
CA GLU A 69 1.20 26.17 -1.62
C GLU A 69 0.54 24.94 -2.27
N ASP A 70 1.20 24.34 -3.27
CA ASP A 70 0.73 23.11 -3.91
C ASP A 70 0.74 21.94 -2.92
N ARG A 71 1.72 21.87 -2.01
CA ARG A 71 1.81 20.85 -0.95
C ARG A 71 0.68 20.99 0.06
N ASP A 72 0.41 22.21 0.54
CA ASP A 72 -0.66 22.48 1.50
C ASP A 72 -2.03 22.17 0.88
N ALA A 73 -2.25 22.59 -0.37
CA ALA A 73 -3.46 22.28 -1.10
C ALA A 73 -3.63 20.75 -1.25
N PHE A 74 -2.58 20.04 -1.65
CA PHE A 74 -2.58 18.58 -1.77
C PHE A 74 -2.84 17.87 -0.43
N ALA A 75 -2.29 18.36 0.68
CA ALA A 75 -2.54 17.80 2.00
C ALA A 75 -3.99 18.02 2.48
N SER A 76 -4.60 19.13 2.09
CA SER A 76 -5.97 19.51 2.48
C SER A 76 -7.09 18.84 1.67
N ARG A 77 -6.74 18.06 0.64
CA ARG A 77 -7.74 17.46 -0.27
C ARG A 77 -8.66 16.48 0.44
N ASP A 78 -9.92 16.47 0.01
CA ASP A 78 -10.91 15.54 0.54
C ASP A 78 -10.76 14.13 -0.07
N ALA A 79 -11.55 13.18 0.44
CA ALA A 79 -11.49 11.79 -0.03
C ALA A 79 -11.97 11.61 -1.48
N ARG A 80 -12.72 12.57 -2.03
CA ARG A 80 -13.28 12.49 -3.39
C ARG A 80 -12.26 12.98 -4.42
N CYS A 81 -11.64 14.13 -4.16
CA CYS A 81 -10.51 14.60 -4.92
C CYS A 81 -9.35 13.59 -4.87
N ALA A 82 -9.03 13.05 -3.69
CA ALA A 82 -8.00 12.02 -3.57
C ALA A 82 -8.34 10.74 -4.36
N ALA A 83 -9.62 10.35 -4.46
CA ALA A 83 -10.03 9.21 -5.28
C ALA A 83 -9.86 9.50 -6.78
N CYS A 84 -10.29 10.67 -7.24
CA CYS A 84 -10.13 11.11 -8.64
C CYS A 84 -8.65 11.12 -9.06
N GLN A 85 -7.78 11.76 -8.27
CA GLN A 85 -6.36 11.85 -8.59
C GLN A 85 -5.67 10.49 -8.59
N ARG A 86 -5.99 9.61 -7.62
CA ARG A 86 -5.39 8.27 -7.58
C ARG A 86 -5.88 7.36 -8.70
N LEU A 87 -7.12 7.55 -9.15
CA LEU A 87 -7.66 6.87 -10.32
C LEU A 87 -6.89 7.28 -11.58
N VAL A 88 -6.69 8.59 -11.78
CA VAL A 88 -5.89 9.11 -12.90
C VAL A 88 -4.46 8.61 -12.85
N LEU A 89 -3.78 8.70 -11.69
CA LEU A 89 -2.42 8.20 -11.51
C LEU A 89 -2.30 6.70 -11.82
N HIS A 90 -3.24 5.90 -11.34
CA HIS A 90 -3.22 4.46 -11.57
C HIS A 90 -3.38 4.10 -13.05
N LEU A 91 -4.32 4.74 -13.74
CA LEU A 91 -4.54 4.51 -15.16
C LEU A 91 -3.33 5.01 -15.97
N ASP A 92 -2.76 6.16 -15.65
CA ASP A 92 -1.54 6.65 -16.31
C ASP A 92 -0.37 5.65 -16.17
N GLU A 93 -0.16 5.12 -14.96
CA GLU A 93 0.93 4.19 -14.64
C GLU A 93 0.74 2.78 -15.22
N ASN A 94 -0.50 2.27 -15.30
CA ASN A 94 -0.76 0.86 -15.62
C ASN A 94 -1.42 0.65 -17.00
N LEU A 95 -2.31 1.55 -17.41
CA LEU A 95 -3.00 1.44 -18.69
C LEU A 95 -2.09 1.83 -19.86
N LEU A 96 -1.41 2.97 -19.77
CA LEU A 96 -0.62 3.48 -20.90
C LEU A 96 0.53 2.54 -21.30
N PRO A 97 1.35 2.01 -20.38
CA PRO A 97 2.40 1.06 -20.76
C PRO A 97 1.84 -0.22 -21.39
N ARG A 98 0.74 -0.78 -20.84
CA ARG A 98 0.09 -1.97 -21.42
C ARG A 98 -0.43 -1.70 -22.84
N ALA A 99 -1.01 -0.54 -23.06
CA ALA A 99 -1.51 -0.14 -24.37
C ALA A 99 -0.37 0.08 -25.39
N PHE A 100 0.74 0.70 -24.97
CA PHE A 100 1.91 0.88 -25.82
C PHE A 100 2.62 -0.43 -26.16
N ASP A 101 2.73 -1.36 -25.21
CA ASP A 101 3.28 -2.70 -25.44
C ASP A 101 2.44 -3.49 -26.46
N GLU A 102 1.11 -3.42 -26.35
CA GLU A 102 0.22 -4.10 -27.29
C GLU A 102 0.31 -3.50 -28.70
N ARG A 103 0.49 -2.18 -28.80
CA ARG A 103 0.75 -1.50 -30.07
C ARG A 103 2.09 -1.92 -30.68
N ALA A 104 3.15 -1.96 -29.89
CA ALA A 104 4.46 -2.43 -30.35
C ALA A 104 4.40 -3.88 -30.86
N ARG A 105 3.59 -4.74 -30.21
CA ARG A 105 3.32 -6.11 -30.69
C ARG A 105 2.52 -6.14 -31.98
N ALA A 106 1.50 -5.30 -32.11
CA ALA A 106 0.71 -5.17 -33.33
C ALA A 106 1.60 -4.73 -34.51
N ASP A 107 2.47 -3.73 -34.30
CA ASP A 107 3.42 -3.23 -35.30
C ASP A 107 4.50 -4.28 -35.67
N ALA A 108 4.97 -5.07 -34.70
CA ALA A 108 5.88 -6.19 -34.97
C ALA A 108 5.21 -7.34 -35.76
N SER A 109 3.92 -7.59 -35.50
CA SER A 109 3.15 -8.62 -36.21
C SER A 109 2.78 -8.21 -37.64
N SER A 110 2.59 -6.91 -37.90
CA SER A 110 2.32 -6.38 -39.23
C SER A 110 3.58 -6.31 -40.11
N SER A 111 4.74 -6.05 -39.50
CA SER A 111 6.04 -6.03 -40.18
C SER A 111 6.64 -7.43 -40.45
N SER A 112 6.18 -8.47 -39.74
CA SER A 112 6.54 -9.88 -40.01
C SER A 112 5.62 -10.59 -41.01
N SER A 113 4.50 -9.98 -41.40
CA SER A 113 3.50 -10.56 -42.31
C SER A 113 3.47 -9.91 -43.70
N SER A 114 4.43 -9.03 -44.02
CA SER A 114 4.53 -8.34 -45.32
C SER A 114 4.99 -9.21 -46.50
N SER A 115 4.90 -10.55 -46.40
CA SER A 115 5.19 -11.48 -47.51
C SER A 115 3.97 -12.19 -48.10
N SER A 116 2.73 -11.76 -47.82
CA SER A 116 1.56 -12.26 -48.58
C SER A 116 0.34 -11.35 -48.51
N SER A 117 0.04 -10.73 -49.65
CA SER A 117 -1.30 -10.38 -50.17
C SER A 117 -2.35 -9.75 -49.23
N SER A 118 -2.55 -8.44 -49.42
CA SER A 118 -3.85 -7.75 -49.53
C SER A 118 -5.08 -8.41 -48.89
N SER A 119 -5.43 -7.99 -47.67
CA SER A 119 -6.83 -7.88 -47.25
C SER A 119 -7.00 -6.76 -46.21
N SER A 120 -7.91 -5.84 -46.53
CA SER A 120 -8.17 -4.57 -45.86
C SER A 120 -9.05 -4.71 -44.60
N SER A 121 -8.74 -5.68 -43.73
CA SER A 121 -9.51 -5.97 -42.51
C SER A 121 -8.69 -5.97 -41.20
N SER A 122 -7.37 -5.78 -41.25
CA SER A 122 -6.50 -5.86 -40.06
C SER A 122 -6.63 -4.71 -39.05
N GLY A 123 -7.26 -3.59 -39.42
CA GLY A 123 -7.49 -2.48 -38.48
C GLY A 123 -8.54 -2.82 -37.40
N SER A 124 -9.61 -3.53 -37.78
CA SER A 124 -10.75 -3.83 -36.91
C SER A 124 -10.41 -4.74 -35.72
N SER A 125 -9.38 -5.60 -35.84
CA SER A 125 -8.99 -6.54 -34.78
C SER A 125 -8.15 -5.89 -33.67
N SER A 126 -7.45 -4.79 -33.95
CA SER A 126 -6.64 -4.09 -32.95
C SER A 126 -7.48 -3.16 -32.09
N TYR A 127 -8.51 -2.53 -32.66
CA TYR A 127 -9.39 -1.60 -31.94
C TYR A 127 -10.13 -2.26 -30.76
N GLY A 128 -10.66 -3.46 -30.95
CA GLY A 128 -11.32 -4.21 -29.88
C GLY A 128 -10.37 -4.72 -28.79
N ARG A 129 -9.06 -4.80 -29.07
CA ARG A 129 -8.05 -5.16 -28.06
C ARG A 129 -7.71 -3.99 -27.14
N TYR A 130 -7.57 -2.78 -27.68
CA TYR A 130 -7.35 -1.59 -26.86
C TYR A 130 -8.57 -1.28 -25.99
N GLU A 131 -9.78 -1.43 -26.55
CA GLU A 131 -11.04 -1.29 -25.81
C GLU A 131 -11.08 -2.26 -24.62
N ALA A 132 -10.79 -3.55 -24.84
CA ALA A 132 -10.74 -4.53 -23.75
C ALA A 132 -9.68 -4.23 -22.68
N ILE A 133 -8.50 -3.72 -23.06
CA ILE A 133 -7.46 -3.31 -22.10
C ILE A 133 -7.93 -2.11 -21.26
N VAL A 134 -8.55 -1.11 -21.91
CA VAL A 134 -9.07 0.07 -21.22
C VAL A 134 -10.21 -0.30 -20.27
N GLU A 135 -11.18 -1.09 -20.74
CA GLU A 135 -12.28 -1.58 -19.90
C GLU A 135 -11.77 -2.37 -18.69
N GLU A 136 -10.85 -3.32 -18.91
CA GLU A 136 -10.27 -4.13 -17.83
C GLU A 136 -9.59 -3.27 -16.77
N GLU A 137 -8.75 -2.32 -17.17
CA GLU A 137 -8.02 -1.46 -16.23
C GLU A 137 -8.92 -0.46 -15.52
N VAL A 138 -9.89 0.15 -16.22
CA VAL A 138 -10.85 1.08 -15.62
C VAL A 138 -11.71 0.36 -14.58
N SER A 139 -12.26 -0.82 -14.90
CA SER A 139 -13.07 -1.60 -13.94
C SER A 139 -12.26 -2.04 -12.72
N ASN A 140 -10.96 -2.32 -12.89
CA ASN A 140 -10.07 -2.73 -11.81
C ASN A 140 -9.43 -1.56 -11.05
N ALA A 141 -9.58 -0.32 -11.51
CA ALA A 141 -8.79 0.79 -10.99
C ALA A 141 -8.99 1.06 -9.49
N CYS A 142 -10.20 0.88 -8.97
CA CYS A 142 -10.45 1.04 -7.53
C CYS A 142 -9.86 -0.08 -6.67
N ALA A 143 -9.35 -1.14 -7.29
CA ALA A 143 -8.60 -2.20 -6.62
C ALA A 143 -7.12 -1.84 -6.45
N ALA A 144 -6.63 -0.72 -6.98
CA ALA A 144 -5.26 -0.26 -6.78
C ALA A 144 -4.93 -0.06 -5.30
N SER A 145 -3.72 -0.47 -4.89
CA SER A 145 -3.25 -0.39 -3.50
C SER A 145 -3.35 1.02 -2.91
N ALA A 146 -3.02 2.04 -3.71
CA ALA A 146 -3.13 3.45 -3.33
C ALA A 146 -4.57 3.87 -2.98
N ILE A 147 -5.58 3.22 -3.55
CA ILE A 147 -7.01 3.53 -3.36
C ILE A 147 -7.61 2.64 -2.27
N GLN A 148 -7.28 1.35 -2.28
CA GLN A 148 -7.88 0.35 -1.39
C GLN A 148 -7.65 0.62 0.10
N LEU A 149 -6.48 1.15 0.45
CA LEU A 149 -6.04 1.32 1.84
C LEU A 149 -6.88 2.34 2.63
N SER A 150 -7.55 3.28 1.95
CA SER A 150 -8.43 4.25 2.62
C SER A 150 -9.90 3.90 2.37
N PRO A 151 -10.67 3.46 3.39
CA PRO A 151 -12.07 3.08 3.21
C PRO A 151 -12.97 4.19 2.65
N ARG A 152 -12.62 5.46 2.91
CA ARG A 152 -13.35 6.63 2.39
C ARG A 152 -13.00 6.88 0.92
N VAL A 153 -11.72 6.81 0.55
CA VAL A 153 -11.26 6.99 -0.82
C VAL A 153 -11.73 5.82 -1.70
N ARG A 154 -11.65 4.59 -1.20
CA ARG A 154 -12.18 3.40 -1.90
C ARG A 154 -13.68 3.50 -2.19
N ARG A 155 -14.48 3.99 -1.23
CA ARG A 155 -15.91 4.24 -1.46
C ARG A 155 -16.11 5.31 -2.52
N ALA A 156 -15.42 6.45 -2.39
CA ALA A 156 -15.50 7.52 -3.38
C ALA A 156 -15.06 7.07 -4.78
N CYS A 157 -14.06 6.19 -4.89
CA CYS A 157 -13.63 5.61 -6.16
C CYS A 157 -14.72 4.73 -6.78
N ARG A 158 -15.35 3.85 -5.99
CA ARG A 158 -16.48 3.05 -6.48
C ARG A 158 -17.65 3.93 -6.91
N ASP A 159 -17.94 4.98 -6.15
CA ASP A 159 -18.97 5.96 -6.51
C ASP A 159 -18.62 6.71 -7.82
N ILE A 160 -17.33 6.81 -8.20
CA ILE A 160 -16.90 7.34 -9.49
C ILE A 160 -17.15 6.29 -10.59
N LEU A 161 -16.68 5.05 -10.43
CA LEU A 161 -16.88 4.00 -11.43
C LEU A 161 -18.38 3.73 -11.67
N ASP A 162 -19.17 3.55 -10.61
CA ASP A 162 -20.61 3.28 -10.70
C ASP A 162 -21.38 4.37 -11.48
N ALA A 163 -20.86 5.61 -11.51
CA ALA A 163 -21.51 6.76 -12.16
C ALA A 163 -20.89 7.15 -13.50
N HIS A 164 -19.61 6.83 -13.73
CA HIS A 164 -18.81 7.41 -14.81
C HIS A 164 -17.87 6.41 -15.51
N GLU A 165 -18.01 5.09 -15.29
CA GLU A 165 -17.18 4.06 -15.94
C GLU A 165 -17.17 4.20 -17.47
N ASP A 166 -18.34 4.29 -18.12
CA ASP A 166 -18.44 4.45 -19.58
C ASP A 166 -17.70 5.71 -20.10
N LEU A 167 -17.77 6.80 -19.34
CA LEU A 167 -17.10 8.06 -19.68
C LEU A 167 -15.59 7.95 -19.52
N LEU A 168 -15.14 7.26 -18.46
CA LEU A 168 -13.72 6.99 -18.23
C LEU A 168 -13.15 6.12 -19.34
N VAL A 169 -13.86 5.05 -19.72
CA VAL A 169 -13.46 4.17 -20.82
C VAL A 169 -13.34 4.96 -22.14
N ASP A 170 -14.34 5.74 -22.53
CA ASP A 170 -14.31 6.52 -23.78
C ASP A 170 -13.13 7.50 -23.84
N VAL A 171 -12.89 8.24 -22.74
CA VAL A 171 -11.84 9.27 -22.71
C VAL A 171 -10.44 8.64 -22.67
N TRP A 172 -10.23 7.59 -21.87
CA TRP A 172 -8.95 6.87 -21.85
C TRP A 172 -8.68 6.11 -23.14
N TYR A 173 -9.72 5.58 -23.78
CA TYR A 173 -9.62 5.00 -25.10
C TYR A 173 -9.16 6.05 -26.13
N ARG A 174 -9.77 7.24 -26.13
CA ARG A 174 -9.32 8.36 -27.00
C ARG A 174 -7.88 8.77 -26.71
N ARG A 175 -7.46 8.84 -25.44
CA ARG A 175 -6.07 9.11 -25.06
C ARG A 175 -5.09 8.08 -25.65
N VAL A 176 -5.42 6.79 -25.56
CA VAL A 176 -4.60 5.68 -26.08
C VAL A 176 -4.51 5.71 -27.61
N ILE A 177 -5.60 6.01 -28.30
CA ILE A 177 -5.68 5.95 -29.77
C ILE A 177 -5.20 7.24 -30.45
N GLN A 178 -5.52 8.40 -29.87
CA GLN A 178 -5.30 9.72 -30.49
C GLN A 178 -4.04 10.42 -29.98
N GLU A 179 -3.30 9.81 -29.04
CA GLU A 179 -2.06 10.35 -28.44
C GLU A 179 -2.25 11.77 -27.89
N GLU A 180 -3.43 12.02 -27.33
CA GLU A 180 -3.86 13.35 -26.90
C GLU A 180 -3.14 13.79 -25.63
N ASP A 181 -2.06 14.57 -25.71
CA ASP A 181 -1.18 14.95 -24.59
C ASP A 181 -1.73 16.05 -23.66
N TRP A 182 -3.02 15.99 -23.31
CA TRP A 182 -3.58 16.90 -22.32
C TRP A 182 -3.47 16.35 -20.90
N ASN A 183 -3.51 17.25 -19.92
CA ASN A 183 -3.36 16.87 -18.51
C ASN A 183 -4.62 16.16 -18.02
N MET A 184 -4.57 14.82 -17.97
CA MET A 184 -5.67 13.96 -17.53
C MET A 184 -6.18 14.35 -16.13
N ASN A 185 -5.31 14.79 -15.22
CA ASN A 185 -5.72 15.25 -13.89
C ASN A 185 -6.57 16.54 -13.98
N TRP A 186 -6.23 17.47 -14.88
CA TRP A 186 -7.05 18.67 -15.08
C TRP A 186 -8.43 18.32 -15.64
N GLY A 187 -8.50 17.66 -16.78
CA GLY A 187 -9.79 17.43 -17.43
C GLY A 187 -10.65 16.34 -16.77
N PHE A 188 -10.16 15.55 -15.83
CA PHE A 188 -11.03 14.76 -14.96
C PHE A 188 -11.35 15.44 -13.63
N CYS A 189 -10.34 15.96 -12.95
CA CYS A 189 -10.45 16.34 -11.55
C CYS A 189 -10.57 17.85 -11.31
N ALA A 190 -10.42 18.74 -12.28
CA ALA A 190 -10.52 20.18 -12.02
C ALA A 190 -11.94 20.64 -11.63
N THR A 191 -12.04 21.66 -10.78
CA THR A 191 -13.33 22.26 -10.40
C THR A 191 -13.89 23.14 -11.51
N SER A 192 -13.03 23.86 -12.25
CA SER A 192 -13.45 24.77 -13.32
C SER A 192 -13.78 24.11 -14.66
N GLY A 193 -13.60 22.80 -14.81
CA GLY A 193 -13.88 22.13 -16.07
C GLY A 193 -13.63 20.63 -16.14
N GLY A 194 -13.43 19.96 -14.99
CA GLY A 194 -13.23 18.51 -14.96
C GLY A 194 -14.50 17.75 -15.28
N LEU A 195 -14.37 16.64 -16.02
CA LEU A 195 -15.45 15.74 -16.40
C LEU A 195 -16.18 15.14 -15.19
N LEU A 196 -15.52 15.05 -14.03
CA LEU A 196 -16.09 14.53 -12.78
C LEU A 196 -16.54 15.65 -11.81
N ALA A 197 -16.49 16.92 -12.25
CA ALA A 197 -17.01 18.06 -11.51
C ALA A 197 -18.56 18.09 -11.53
N PRO A 198 -19.22 18.63 -10.49
CA PRO A 198 -18.65 19.21 -9.26
C PRO A 198 -18.40 18.19 -8.15
N ARG A 199 -18.74 16.91 -8.36
CA ARG A 199 -18.90 15.95 -7.27
C ARG A 199 -17.59 15.36 -6.76
N TYR A 200 -16.59 15.26 -7.64
CA TYR A 200 -15.27 14.68 -7.38
C TYR A 200 -14.12 15.64 -7.70
N ALA A 201 -14.42 16.94 -7.75
CA ALA A 201 -13.47 17.95 -8.13
C ALA A 201 -12.41 18.22 -7.04
N CYS A 202 -11.20 18.43 -7.51
CA CYS A 202 -10.06 18.98 -6.81
C CYS A 202 -9.98 20.49 -7.04
N ALA A 203 -9.38 21.20 -6.08
CA ALA A 203 -9.02 22.60 -6.29
C ALA A 203 -8.13 22.72 -7.54
N ASP A 204 -8.40 23.73 -8.38
CA ASP A 204 -7.71 23.93 -9.66
C ASP A 204 -6.19 24.05 -9.49
N ALA A 205 -5.73 24.57 -8.36
CA ALA A 205 -4.31 24.65 -7.99
C ALA A 205 -3.60 23.29 -7.98
N ILE A 206 -4.31 22.21 -7.65
CA ILE A 206 -3.77 20.83 -7.62
C ILE A 206 -4.16 20.08 -8.90
N ALA A 207 -5.31 20.38 -9.48
CA ALA A 207 -5.75 19.75 -10.73
C ALA A 207 -4.89 20.14 -11.94
N ARG A 208 -4.23 21.31 -11.90
CA ARG A 208 -3.27 21.76 -12.93
C ARG A 208 -1.96 20.97 -12.93
N LEU A 209 -1.66 20.25 -11.85
CA LEU A 209 -0.43 19.47 -11.73
C LEU A 209 -0.50 18.24 -12.64
N GLU A 210 0.63 17.88 -13.24
CA GLU A 210 0.73 16.68 -14.07
C GLU A 210 0.95 15.42 -13.21
N THR A 211 0.78 14.24 -13.81
CA THR A 211 0.98 12.94 -13.16
C THR A 211 2.31 12.85 -12.40
N PRO A 212 3.48 13.24 -12.96
CA PRO A 212 4.75 13.15 -12.24
C PRO A 212 4.82 14.04 -10.99
N GLN A 213 4.22 15.24 -11.05
CA GLN A 213 4.19 16.18 -9.93
C GLN A 213 3.26 15.67 -8.81
N LEU A 214 2.12 15.10 -9.17
CA LEU A 214 1.20 14.45 -8.23
C LEU A 214 1.83 13.23 -7.57
N GLU A 215 2.59 12.44 -8.32
CA GLU A 215 3.31 11.28 -7.78
C GLU A 215 4.37 11.72 -6.76
N ALA A 216 5.16 12.75 -7.09
CA ALA A 216 6.14 13.33 -6.18
C ALA A 216 5.49 13.84 -4.89
N LEU A 217 4.30 14.45 -4.97
CA LEU A 217 3.51 14.88 -3.82
C LEU A 217 2.98 13.70 -2.98
N GLU A 218 2.47 12.62 -3.61
CA GLU A 218 2.10 11.38 -2.91
C GLU A 218 3.30 10.80 -2.16
N GLN A 219 4.47 10.75 -2.80
CA GLN A 219 5.71 10.26 -2.20
C GLN A 219 6.16 11.16 -1.04
N HIS A 220 6.13 12.48 -1.21
CA HIS A 220 6.49 13.43 -0.17
C HIS A 220 5.56 13.36 1.04
N ALA A 221 4.24 13.32 0.83
CA ALA A 221 3.26 13.18 1.90
C ALA A 221 3.40 11.84 2.65
N LYS A 222 3.81 10.77 1.95
CA LYS A 222 4.18 9.50 2.58
C LYS A 222 5.42 9.66 3.46
N LEU A 223 6.46 10.34 2.96
CA LEU A 223 7.71 10.59 3.69
C LEU A 223 7.52 11.50 4.92
N GLU A 224 6.72 12.56 4.82
CA GLU A 224 6.42 13.46 5.95
C GLU A 224 5.59 12.76 7.03
N GLY A 225 4.63 11.93 6.63
CA GLY A 225 3.89 11.08 7.56
C GLY A 225 4.76 10.06 8.32
N MET A 226 5.99 9.80 7.83
CA MET A 226 7.00 8.97 8.48
C MET A 226 8.00 9.77 9.33
N ARG A 227 8.15 11.08 9.08
CA ARG A 227 9.08 11.97 9.81
C ARG A 227 8.51 12.59 11.08
N GLN A 228 7.19 12.66 11.24
CA GLN A 228 6.59 13.23 12.44
C GLN A 228 6.90 12.36 13.67
N PRO A 229 7.55 12.91 14.72
CA PRO A 229 7.77 12.19 15.98
C PRO A 229 6.44 11.88 16.66
N GLU A 230 6.34 10.71 17.31
CA GLU A 230 5.12 10.25 18.03
C GLU A 230 4.59 11.27 19.04
N SER A 231 5.44 12.16 19.56
CA SER A 231 5.05 13.22 20.50
C SER A 231 4.14 14.30 19.89
N GLU A 232 4.12 14.45 18.57
CA GLU A 232 3.25 15.39 17.85
C GLU A 232 2.04 14.72 17.20
N ARG A 233 1.96 13.37 17.24
CA ARG A 233 0.72 12.64 16.95
C ARG A 233 -0.24 12.89 18.10
N LEU A 234 -1.05 13.95 17.95
CA LEU A 234 -2.21 14.24 18.78
C LEU A 234 -2.92 12.92 19.16
N GLU A 235 -3.12 12.72 20.47
CA GLU A 235 -3.90 11.63 21.05
C GLU A 235 -5.20 11.46 20.24
N GLY A 236 -5.27 10.41 19.41
CA GLY A 236 -6.49 10.07 18.65
C GLY A 236 -6.34 9.81 17.15
N THR A 237 -5.20 10.11 16.51
CA THR A 237 -4.99 9.65 15.11
C THR A 237 -4.69 8.16 15.07
N LYS A 238 -5.66 7.37 14.59
CA LYS A 238 -5.50 5.93 14.38
C LYS A 238 -4.23 5.65 13.56
N PRO A 239 -3.42 4.63 13.92
CA PRO A 239 -2.25 4.27 13.14
C PRO A 239 -2.68 3.97 11.69
N LYS A 240 -1.99 4.60 10.73
CA LYS A 240 -2.27 4.51 9.29
C LYS A 240 -2.04 3.09 8.74
N TYR A 241 -1.30 2.27 9.45
CA TYR A 241 -0.88 0.92 9.08
C TYR A 241 -1.39 -0.07 10.12
N GLN A 242 -1.81 -1.26 9.67
CA GLN A 242 -2.09 -2.35 10.58
C GLN A 242 -0.80 -2.73 11.32
N SER A 243 -0.81 -2.69 12.65
CA SER A 243 0.34 -3.07 13.47
C SER A 243 -0.11 -3.79 14.72
N GLN A 244 0.61 -4.84 15.07
CA GLN A 244 0.54 -5.44 16.39
C GLN A 244 1.13 -4.47 17.44
N PRO A 245 0.79 -4.66 18.73
CA PRO A 245 1.48 -3.94 19.79
C PRO A 245 2.98 -4.23 19.73
N PRO A 246 3.84 -3.21 19.89
CA PRO A 246 5.28 -3.39 19.87
C PRO A 246 5.73 -4.32 20.99
N ALA A 247 6.82 -5.06 20.75
CA ALA A 247 7.39 -5.91 21.76
C ALA A 247 7.82 -5.07 22.99
N GLU A 248 7.46 -5.53 24.19
CA GLU A 248 7.75 -4.83 25.46
C GLU A 248 9.25 -4.72 25.74
N ARG A 249 10.08 -5.55 25.10
CA ARG A 249 11.51 -5.64 25.33
C ARG A 249 12.29 -5.59 24.03
N GLU A 250 13.40 -4.87 24.06
CA GLU A 250 14.38 -4.88 22.98
C GLU A 250 15.19 -6.20 22.94
N PRO A 251 15.53 -6.70 21.74
CA PRO A 251 16.30 -7.93 21.62
C PRO A 251 17.67 -7.79 22.28
N ARG A 252 18.15 -8.86 22.93
CA ARG A 252 19.56 -8.89 23.35
C ARG A 252 20.47 -9.13 22.15
N ALA A 253 21.75 -8.80 22.31
CA ALA A 253 22.76 -9.16 21.33
C ALA A 253 22.73 -10.67 21.06
N GLY A 254 22.72 -11.07 19.78
CA GLY A 254 22.63 -12.47 19.37
C GLY A 254 21.22 -13.08 19.36
N GLU A 255 20.17 -12.30 19.69
CA GLU A 255 18.78 -12.70 19.55
C GLU A 255 18.14 -12.07 18.30
N ILE A 256 17.11 -12.72 17.76
CA ILE A 256 16.29 -12.12 16.69
C ILE A 256 15.36 -11.08 17.32
N GLY A 257 15.39 -9.85 16.81
CA GLY A 257 14.44 -8.80 17.13
C GLY A 257 13.05 -9.06 16.59
N VAL A 258 12.02 -8.67 17.32
CA VAL A 258 10.64 -8.61 16.81
C VAL A 258 10.33 -7.18 16.41
N VAL A 259 9.95 -6.99 15.16
CA VAL A 259 9.58 -5.70 14.59
C VAL A 259 8.10 -5.75 14.20
N VAL A 260 7.40 -4.64 14.42
CA VAL A 260 5.99 -4.47 14.04
C VAL A 260 5.86 -3.32 13.04
N GLY A 261 4.71 -3.20 12.38
CA GLY A 261 4.50 -2.17 11.36
C GLY A 261 4.77 -0.75 11.87
N ALA A 262 4.38 -0.47 13.12
CA ALA A 262 4.53 0.84 13.75
C ALA A 262 5.99 1.24 14.02
N ASP A 263 6.88 0.29 14.35
CA ASP A 263 8.28 0.58 14.70
C ASP A 263 9.29 0.16 13.63
N PHE A 264 8.83 -0.41 12.51
CA PHE A 264 9.67 -0.84 11.40
C PHE A 264 10.61 0.28 10.91
N HIS A 265 10.06 1.46 10.59
CA HIS A 265 10.87 2.56 10.09
C HIS A 265 11.95 2.96 11.12
N ARG A 266 11.58 3.07 12.39
CA ARG A 266 12.52 3.44 13.46
C ARG A 266 13.64 2.42 13.62
N ARG A 267 13.32 1.13 13.62
CA ARG A 267 14.29 0.05 13.90
C ARG A 267 15.12 -0.39 12.69
N VAL A 268 14.57 -0.29 11.49
CA VAL A 268 15.21 -0.85 10.28
C VAL A 268 15.78 0.24 9.39
N VAL A 269 15.06 1.36 9.24
CA VAL A 269 15.33 2.39 8.22
C VAL A 269 16.03 3.61 8.81
N ALA A 270 15.60 4.11 9.96
CA ALA A 270 16.14 5.32 10.57
C ALA A 270 17.54 5.10 11.17
N ASP A 271 17.84 3.88 11.61
CA ASP A 271 19.19 3.50 12.01
C ASP A 271 20.05 3.22 10.77
N ASP A 272 20.64 4.29 10.23
CA ASP A 272 21.49 4.23 9.04
C ASP A 272 22.90 3.70 9.33
N ALA A 273 23.27 3.52 10.61
CA ALA A 273 24.60 3.10 11.03
C ALA A 273 24.78 1.57 11.02
N ALA A 274 23.70 0.81 11.20
CA ALA A 274 23.75 -0.65 11.27
C ALA A 274 23.12 -1.30 10.03
N ASP A 275 23.63 -2.48 9.66
CA ASP A 275 22.96 -3.36 8.69
C ASP A 275 21.74 -4.01 9.35
N ALA A 276 20.59 -4.05 8.66
CA ALA A 276 19.38 -4.67 9.19
C ALA A 276 18.93 -5.81 8.27
N LEU A 277 18.99 -7.05 8.76
CA LEU A 277 18.45 -8.22 8.08
C LEU A 277 17.05 -8.50 8.62
N VAL A 278 16.04 -8.38 7.77
CA VAL A 278 14.63 -8.50 8.17
C VAL A 278 13.98 -9.68 7.46
N TYR A 279 13.40 -10.57 8.25
CA TYR A 279 12.56 -11.65 7.77
C TYR A 279 11.08 -11.28 7.87
N PHE A 280 10.44 -11.20 6.71
CA PHE A 280 9.01 -11.03 6.54
C PHE A 280 8.35 -12.40 6.62
N ALA A 281 7.78 -12.69 7.78
CA ALA A 281 7.26 -13.98 8.15
C ALA A 281 5.78 -14.14 7.80
N PHE A 282 5.41 -15.34 7.36
CA PHE A 282 4.03 -15.78 7.15
C PHE A 282 3.75 -17.03 7.99
N PRO A 283 3.70 -16.89 9.34
CA PRO A 283 3.66 -18.04 10.24
C PRO A 283 2.37 -18.87 10.15
N THR A 284 1.28 -18.33 9.63
CA THR A 284 0.03 -19.06 9.45
C THR A 284 -0.03 -19.74 8.08
N ALA A 285 0.39 -19.05 7.02
CA ALA A 285 0.38 -19.58 5.65
C ALA A 285 1.53 -20.57 5.39
N ASN A 286 2.70 -20.32 5.98
CA ASN A 286 3.93 -21.09 5.78
C ASN A 286 4.64 -21.43 7.11
N PRO A 287 3.99 -22.21 7.99
CA PRO A 287 4.53 -22.51 9.32
C PRO A 287 5.86 -23.28 9.31
N ASN A 288 6.09 -24.18 8.36
CA ASN A 288 7.33 -24.97 8.33
C ASN A 288 8.51 -24.12 7.85
N ILE A 289 8.31 -23.33 6.78
CA ILE A 289 9.32 -22.38 6.30
C ILE A 289 9.63 -21.35 7.37
N ASP A 290 8.62 -20.86 8.10
CA ASP A 290 8.81 -19.92 9.20
C ASP A 290 9.70 -20.50 10.30
N ALA A 291 9.41 -21.72 10.75
CA ALA A 291 10.21 -22.40 11.76
C ALA A 291 11.66 -22.62 11.31
N ALA A 292 11.86 -23.10 10.08
CA ALA A 292 13.18 -23.32 9.50
C ALA A 292 13.98 -22.02 9.33
N THR A 293 13.34 -20.95 8.84
CA THR A 293 13.98 -19.64 8.64
C THR A 293 14.36 -19.00 9.97
N VAL A 294 13.48 -19.06 10.98
CA VAL A 294 13.76 -18.55 12.33
C VAL A 294 14.93 -19.31 12.97
N HIS A 295 15.03 -20.62 12.75
CA HIS A 295 16.16 -21.41 13.23
C HIS A 295 17.48 -20.89 12.64
N VAL A 296 17.54 -20.77 11.31
CA VAL A 296 18.74 -20.30 10.60
C VAL A 296 19.12 -18.88 11.01
N LEU A 297 18.16 -17.97 11.10
CA LEU A 297 18.40 -16.59 11.51
C LEU A 297 18.83 -16.47 12.97
N SER A 298 18.43 -17.40 13.84
CA SER A 298 18.88 -17.43 15.23
C SER A 298 20.35 -17.86 15.31
N THR A 299 20.74 -18.83 14.48
CA THR A 299 22.15 -19.23 14.35
C THR A 299 22.98 -18.08 13.77
N ALA A 300 22.49 -17.40 12.73
CA ALA A 300 23.14 -16.23 12.17
C ALA A 300 23.27 -15.07 13.17
N ALA A 301 22.24 -14.82 13.98
CA ALA A 301 22.28 -13.76 14.99
C ALA A 301 23.39 -14.02 16.02
N LYS A 302 23.53 -15.26 16.47
CA LYS A 302 24.62 -15.67 17.37
C LYS A 302 25.98 -15.56 16.70
N ALA A 303 26.09 -15.98 15.44
CA ALA A 303 27.36 -15.96 14.70
C ALA A 303 27.86 -14.54 14.40
N LEU A 304 26.95 -13.58 14.21
CA LEU A 304 27.24 -12.17 13.92
C LEU A 304 27.25 -11.27 15.17
N CYS A 305 26.91 -11.83 16.34
CA CYS A 305 26.90 -11.12 17.60
C CYS A 305 28.29 -10.61 17.98
N ASN A 306 28.36 -9.39 18.53
CA ASN A 306 29.55 -8.89 19.21
C ASN A 306 29.12 -8.01 20.38
N ASP A 307 29.75 -8.22 21.53
CA ASP A 307 29.44 -7.51 22.78
C ASP A 307 29.83 -6.02 22.76
N THR A 308 30.63 -5.59 21.79
CA THR A 308 31.23 -4.24 21.77
C THR A 308 30.58 -3.26 20.81
N ASP A 309 29.89 -3.73 19.75
CA ASP A 309 29.21 -2.88 18.76
C ASP A 309 28.15 -3.69 17.97
N ALA A 310 26.91 -3.21 17.97
CA ALA A 310 25.80 -3.77 17.21
C ALA A 310 25.82 -3.26 15.75
N THR A 311 26.72 -3.81 14.93
CA THR A 311 26.82 -3.44 13.50
C THR A 311 25.76 -4.12 12.63
N VAL A 312 25.15 -5.20 13.14
CA VAL A 312 24.12 -5.99 12.46
C VAL A 312 22.94 -6.19 13.39
N THR A 313 21.75 -5.93 12.89
CA THR A 313 20.48 -6.30 13.54
C THR A 313 19.79 -7.36 12.69
N ILE A 314 19.35 -8.46 13.33
CA ILE A 314 18.53 -9.48 12.69
C ILE A 314 17.14 -9.40 13.31
N SER A 315 16.13 -9.22 12.47
CA SER A 315 14.77 -8.98 12.91
C SER A 315 13.77 -9.84 12.14
N ARG A 316 12.62 -10.08 12.78
CA ARG A 316 11.46 -10.75 12.20
C ARG A 316 10.24 -9.86 12.35
N ILE A 317 9.44 -9.79 11.29
CA ILE A 317 8.12 -9.16 11.29
C ILE A 317 7.07 -10.16 10.82
N ASP A 318 5.95 -10.27 11.54
CA ASP A 318 4.80 -11.05 11.10
C ASP A 318 4.02 -10.24 10.06
N ALA A 319 4.26 -10.54 8.77
CA ALA A 319 3.68 -9.81 7.64
C ALA A 319 2.18 -10.10 7.44
N GLU A 320 1.64 -11.14 8.07
CA GLU A 320 0.19 -11.44 8.03
C GLU A 320 -0.60 -10.50 8.94
N ARG A 321 0.07 -9.91 9.94
CA ARG A 321 -0.56 -9.10 11.00
C ARG A 321 -0.01 -7.68 11.08
N ASN A 322 1.04 -7.39 10.34
CA ASN A 322 1.67 -6.08 10.29
C ASN A 322 1.82 -5.63 8.84
N GLU A 323 1.35 -4.43 8.58
CA GLU A 323 1.57 -3.76 7.31
C GLU A 323 2.88 -2.99 7.39
N VAL A 324 3.79 -3.29 6.45
CA VAL A 324 5.10 -2.64 6.39
C VAL A 324 5.00 -1.37 5.53
N PRO A 325 5.54 -0.23 5.99
CA PRO A 325 5.47 1.01 5.23
C PRO A 325 6.09 0.89 3.82
N HIS A 326 5.41 1.45 2.82
CA HIS A 326 5.96 1.62 1.47
C HIS A 326 7.22 2.51 1.51
N PRO A 327 8.29 2.21 0.75
CA PRO A 327 8.44 1.14 -0.25
C PRO A 327 8.94 -0.21 0.31
N TYR A 328 9.12 -0.33 1.62
CA TYR A 328 9.94 -1.40 2.20
C TYR A 328 9.26 -2.77 2.25
N GLY A 329 7.93 -2.83 2.08
CA GLY A 329 7.16 -4.08 2.05
C GLY A 329 6.32 -4.30 0.79
N SER A 330 6.40 -3.43 -0.22
CA SER A 330 5.52 -3.48 -1.40
C SER A 330 5.66 -4.74 -2.25
N HIS A 331 6.80 -5.42 -2.18
CA HIS A 331 7.10 -6.62 -2.97
C HIS A 331 6.94 -7.92 -2.18
N VAL A 332 6.42 -7.86 -0.95
CA VAL A 332 6.31 -9.03 -0.06
C VAL A 332 4.94 -9.68 -0.23
N SER A 333 4.89 -10.80 -0.94
CA SER A 333 3.70 -11.64 -1.11
C SER A 333 3.80 -12.98 -0.36
N GLY A 334 4.96 -13.30 0.22
CA GLY A 334 5.23 -14.54 0.96
C GLY A 334 6.52 -14.45 1.77
N PRO A 335 6.94 -15.56 2.43
CA PRO A 335 8.15 -15.61 3.25
C PRO A 335 9.35 -15.03 2.52
N THR A 336 9.94 -13.97 3.07
CA THR A 336 10.99 -13.21 2.37
C THR A 336 12.03 -12.71 3.35
N VAL A 337 13.32 -12.82 3.02
CA VAL A 337 14.41 -12.19 3.79
C VAL A 337 14.99 -11.04 3.00
N MET A 338 15.13 -9.87 3.62
CA MET A 338 15.73 -8.69 3.00
C MET A 338 16.83 -8.11 3.88
N LEU A 339 17.94 -7.73 3.26
CA LEU A 339 18.99 -6.94 3.88
C LEU A 339 18.79 -5.45 3.55
N PHE A 340 18.77 -4.61 4.57
CA PHE A 340 18.78 -3.15 4.48
C PHE A 340 20.17 -2.65 4.89
N PRO A 341 21.06 -2.37 3.91
CA PRO A 341 22.45 -2.07 4.22
C PRO A 341 22.62 -0.72 4.91
N ALA A 342 23.59 -0.61 5.82
CA ALA A 342 23.99 0.66 6.43
C ALA A 342 24.37 1.71 5.36
N GLY A 343 23.96 2.96 5.54
CA GLY A 343 24.14 4.06 4.59
C GLY A 343 23.30 3.95 3.31
N ARG A 344 22.58 2.83 3.09
CA ARG A 344 21.90 2.50 1.82
C ARG A 344 20.55 1.82 2.03
N LYS A 345 19.79 2.26 3.04
CA LYS A 345 18.46 1.72 3.41
C LYS A 345 17.41 1.78 2.30
N HIS A 346 17.58 2.69 1.34
CA HIS A 346 16.72 2.85 0.17
C HIS A 346 16.97 1.81 -0.94
N LYS A 347 18.02 0.99 -0.84
CA LYS A 347 18.36 -0.09 -1.79
C LYS A 347 18.45 -1.45 -1.08
N PRO A 348 17.32 -1.97 -0.57
CA PRO A 348 17.31 -3.28 0.07
C PRO A 348 17.75 -4.38 -0.89
N ARG A 349 18.36 -5.42 -0.35
CA ARG A 349 18.87 -6.58 -1.09
C ARG A 349 18.09 -7.82 -0.67
N LEU A 350 17.28 -8.30 -1.59
CA LEU A 350 16.52 -9.52 -1.43
C LEU A 350 17.46 -10.72 -1.28
N LEU A 351 17.22 -11.53 -0.25
CA LEU A 351 17.72 -12.90 -0.15
C LEU A 351 16.55 -13.82 -0.49
N ARG A 352 16.62 -14.43 -1.67
CA ARG A 352 15.55 -15.31 -2.16
C ARG A 352 15.46 -16.57 -1.31
N MET A 353 14.24 -17.05 -1.14
CA MET A 353 14.01 -18.38 -0.59
C MET A 353 14.49 -19.43 -1.61
N ARG A 354 14.94 -20.58 -1.13
CA ARG A 354 15.39 -21.67 -1.98
C ARG A 354 14.18 -22.33 -2.65
N GLY A 355 14.30 -22.71 -3.92
CA GLY A 355 13.22 -23.40 -4.63
C GLY A 355 11.96 -22.55 -4.88
N GLU A 356 12.09 -21.21 -4.88
CA GLU A 356 11.02 -20.28 -5.26
C GLU A 356 10.51 -20.61 -6.69
N ASP A 357 11.44 -20.83 -7.63
CA ASP A 357 11.13 -21.22 -9.02
C ASP A 357 10.58 -22.65 -9.15
N SER A 358 10.80 -23.52 -8.16
CA SER A 358 10.32 -24.91 -8.15
C SER A 358 8.98 -25.10 -7.42
N GLY A 359 8.37 -24.01 -6.94
CA GLY A 359 7.11 -24.07 -6.18
C GLY A 359 7.27 -24.60 -4.75
N SER A 360 8.50 -24.76 -4.24
CA SER A 360 8.77 -25.29 -2.89
C SER A 360 8.23 -24.36 -1.80
N VAL A 361 8.24 -23.05 -2.05
CA VAL A 361 7.63 -22.04 -1.17
C VAL A 361 6.10 -22.20 -1.10
N ALA A 362 5.46 -22.48 -2.24
CA ALA A 362 4.02 -22.70 -2.30
C ALA A 362 3.59 -23.98 -1.55
N ASN A 363 4.49 -24.96 -1.43
CA ASN A 363 4.25 -26.22 -0.73
C ASN A 363 4.64 -26.19 0.76
N ASP A 364 5.07 -25.05 1.30
CA ASP A 364 5.58 -24.92 2.68
C ASP A 364 6.67 -25.95 3.03
N ASP A 365 7.61 -26.15 2.11
CA ASP A 365 8.76 -27.04 2.29
C ASP A 365 9.83 -26.36 3.16
N PRO A 366 10.22 -26.91 4.34
CA PRO A 366 11.24 -26.31 5.19
C PRO A 366 12.62 -26.16 4.52
N GLU A 367 12.93 -26.94 3.48
CA GLU A 367 14.18 -26.78 2.71
C GLU A 367 14.19 -25.56 1.80
N ALA A 368 13.03 -24.89 1.62
CA ALA A 368 12.95 -23.60 0.95
C ALA A 368 13.54 -22.46 1.80
N ALA A 369 13.73 -22.66 3.11
CA ALA A 369 14.38 -21.65 3.95
C ALA A 369 15.86 -21.45 3.57
N PRO A 370 16.40 -20.22 3.70
CA PRO A 370 17.81 -19.96 3.41
C PRO A 370 18.72 -20.80 4.32
N THR A 371 19.97 -21.01 3.90
CA THR A 371 20.99 -21.61 4.76
C THR A 371 21.72 -20.54 5.58
N LEU A 372 22.50 -20.94 6.60
CA LEU A 372 23.41 -20.00 7.27
C LEU A 372 24.43 -19.44 6.27
N GLY A 373 24.95 -20.28 5.37
CA GLY A 373 25.85 -19.87 4.30
C GLY A 373 25.25 -18.78 3.41
N ASP A 374 23.98 -18.94 2.99
CA ASP A 374 23.26 -17.95 2.18
C ASP A 374 23.17 -16.59 2.91
N VAL A 375 22.82 -16.62 4.19
CA VAL A 375 22.72 -15.41 5.04
C VAL A 375 24.08 -14.73 5.22
N LEU A 376 25.12 -15.49 5.56
CA LEU A 376 26.47 -14.95 5.78
C LEU A 376 27.07 -14.44 4.47
N TYR A 377 26.84 -15.11 3.35
CA TYR A 377 27.25 -14.64 2.03
C TYR A 377 26.58 -13.30 1.68
N GLN A 378 25.26 -13.21 1.88
CA GLN A 378 24.52 -11.97 1.66
C GLN A 378 25.08 -10.81 2.50
N MET A 379 25.36 -11.05 3.78
CA MET A 379 25.93 -10.04 4.67
C MET A 379 27.35 -9.64 4.25
N ARG A 380 28.19 -10.59 3.85
CA ARG A 380 29.57 -10.35 3.42
C ARG A 380 29.65 -9.52 2.13
N GLU A 381 28.86 -9.87 1.13
CA GLU A 381 28.96 -9.23 -0.19
C GLU A 381 28.13 -7.93 -0.27
N ASN A 382 26.98 -7.89 0.41
CA ASN A 382 26.00 -6.81 0.27
C ASN A 382 25.85 -5.91 1.51
N GLY A 383 26.56 -6.19 2.60
CA GLY A 383 26.57 -5.36 3.80
C GLY A 383 27.08 -3.94 3.55
N GLY A 384 26.45 -2.96 4.19
CA GLY A 384 26.78 -1.55 4.11
C GLY A 384 27.98 -1.20 5.00
N ASP A 385 28.04 -1.74 6.22
CA ASP A 385 29.17 -1.51 7.14
C ASP A 385 30.30 -2.52 6.84
N PRO A 386 31.54 -2.06 6.56
CA PRO A 386 32.71 -2.93 6.40
C PRO A 386 32.94 -3.90 7.56
N ARG A 387 32.61 -3.50 8.80
CA ARG A 387 32.75 -4.34 9.99
C ARG A 387 31.77 -5.51 9.97
N SER A 388 30.52 -5.28 9.54
CA SER A 388 29.53 -6.33 9.35
C SER A 388 29.98 -7.35 8.31
N ARG A 389 30.54 -6.87 7.19
CA ARG A 389 31.08 -7.73 6.12
C ARG A 389 32.24 -8.60 6.60
N ALA A 390 33.18 -8.02 7.34
CA ALA A 390 34.31 -8.73 7.92
C ALA A 390 33.85 -9.83 8.89
N ARG A 391 32.92 -9.50 9.79
CA ARG A 391 32.34 -10.47 10.74
C ARG A 391 31.61 -11.61 10.04
N ALA A 392 30.85 -11.32 8.98
CA ALA A 392 30.21 -12.36 8.19
C ALA A 392 31.22 -13.30 7.52
N GLY A 393 32.35 -12.76 7.04
CA GLY A 393 33.47 -13.55 6.53
C GLY A 393 34.11 -14.45 7.61
N GLU A 394 34.37 -13.91 8.80
CA GLU A 394 34.90 -14.69 9.93
C GLU A 394 33.93 -15.78 10.39
N ALA A 395 32.63 -15.45 10.48
CA ALA A 395 31.59 -16.40 10.83
C ALA A 395 31.50 -17.55 9.82
N MET A 396 31.65 -17.26 8.53
CA MET A 396 31.65 -18.26 7.46
C MET A 396 32.84 -19.21 7.54
N ILE A 397 34.01 -18.74 8.00
CA ILE A 397 35.20 -19.59 8.20
C ILE A 397 35.05 -20.46 9.45
N ARG A 398 34.36 -19.97 10.47
CA ARG A 398 34.21 -20.64 11.77
C ARG A 398 33.11 -21.70 11.78
N ALA A 399 32.02 -21.46 11.06
CA ALA A 399 30.88 -22.37 10.97
C ALA A 399 31.30 -23.70 10.35
N ASP A 400 30.69 -24.79 10.81
CA ASP A 400 30.91 -26.09 10.20
C ASP A 400 30.13 -26.24 8.87
N ALA A 401 30.47 -27.25 8.08
CA ALA A 401 29.86 -27.46 6.77
C ALA A 401 28.35 -27.75 6.88
N GLY A 402 27.91 -28.49 7.89
CA GLY A 402 26.50 -28.82 8.09
C GLY A 402 25.67 -27.58 8.45
N GLU A 403 26.17 -26.75 9.36
CA GLU A 403 25.60 -25.46 9.73
C GLU A 403 25.47 -24.54 8.51
N LEU A 404 26.52 -24.45 7.68
CA LEU A 404 26.51 -23.65 6.45
C LEU A 404 25.49 -24.15 5.42
N GLU A 405 25.29 -25.47 5.34
CA GLU A 405 24.28 -26.12 4.48
C GLU A 405 22.87 -26.10 5.09
N GLY A 406 22.73 -25.63 6.33
CA GLY A 406 21.46 -25.46 7.04
C GLY A 406 20.92 -26.75 7.65
N GLU A 407 21.80 -27.59 8.18
CA GLU A 407 21.43 -28.70 9.04
C GLU A 407 20.49 -28.24 10.17
N GLY A 408 19.49 -29.06 10.49
CA GLY A 408 18.50 -28.76 11.53
C GLY A 408 17.25 -27.96 11.08
N ARG A 409 17.16 -27.51 9.82
CA ARG A 409 15.95 -26.84 9.29
C ARG A 409 14.71 -27.71 9.36
N ALA A 410 14.77 -28.92 8.79
CA ALA A 410 13.65 -29.86 8.80
C ALA A 410 13.24 -30.23 10.23
N GLU A 411 14.22 -30.51 11.10
CA GLU A 411 13.96 -30.80 12.51
C GLU A 411 13.30 -29.62 13.25
N ALA A 412 13.71 -28.39 12.96
CA ALA A 412 13.10 -27.20 13.56
C ALA A 412 11.62 -27.07 13.17
N ALA A 413 11.29 -27.35 11.91
CA ALA A 413 9.90 -27.39 11.45
C ALA A 413 9.08 -28.49 12.13
N GLU A 414 9.63 -29.71 12.25
CA GLU A 414 8.97 -30.82 12.95
C GLU A 414 8.71 -30.49 14.43
N ARG A 415 9.70 -29.91 15.11
CA ARG A 415 9.57 -29.49 16.52
C ARG A 415 8.51 -28.41 16.68
N ALA A 416 8.45 -27.44 15.76
CA ALA A 416 7.43 -26.39 15.77
C ALA A 416 6.02 -26.98 15.56
N ALA A 417 5.86 -27.89 14.60
CA ALA A 417 4.60 -28.58 14.34
C ALA A 417 4.15 -29.43 15.56
N ALA A 418 5.08 -30.10 16.25
CA ALA A 418 4.78 -30.84 17.47
C ALA A 418 4.32 -29.92 18.62
N ALA A 419 4.96 -28.76 18.78
CA ALA A 419 4.59 -27.77 19.79
C ALA A 419 3.19 -27.17 19.53
N GLU A 420 2.85 -26.89 18.27
CA GLU A 420 1.54 -26.36 17.86
C GLU A 420 0.42 -27.39 18.14
N LYS A 421 0.64 -28.66 17.79
CA LYS A 421 -0.26 -29.78 18.15
C LYS A 421 -0.47 -29.91 19.66
N LYS A 422 0.60 -29.78 20.45
CA LYS A 422 0.52 -29.81 21.92
C LYS A 422 -0.32 -28.65 22.45
N LYS A 423 -0.09 -27.43 21.97
CA LYS A 423 -0.84 -26.23 22.35
C LYS A 423 -2.32 -26.34 22.00
N LYS A 424 -2.66 -26.90 20.83
CA LYS A 424 -4.05 -27.16 20.41
C LYS A 424 -4.73 -28.20 21.31
N LYS A 425 -4.00 -29.27 21.68
CA LYS A 425 -4.49 -30.29 22.61
C LYS A 425 -4.72 -29.74 24.03
N GLU A 426 -3.84 -28.88 24.52
CA GLU A 426 -4.01 -28.20 25.81
C GLU A 426 -5.21 -27.24 25.80
N ARG A 427 -5.38 -26.44 24.72
CA ARG A 427 -6.56 -25.58 24.54
C ARG A 427 -7.86 -26.37 24.47
N ALA A 428 -7.86 -27.54 23.83
CA ALA A 428 -9.02 -28.42 23.77
C ALA A 428 -9.32 -29.12 25.11
N ARG A 429 -8.33 -29.24 26.01
CA ARG A 429 -8.45 -29.86 27.34
C ARG A 429 -8.78 -28.88 28.46
N SER A 430 -8.82 -27.56 28.20
CA SER A 430 -9.43 -26.57 29.09
C SER A 430 -10.89 -26.33 28.68
N PRO A 431 -11.87 -27.13 29.15
CA PRO A 431 -13.26 -26.72 29.06
C PRO A 431 -13.47 -25.51 29.96
N ARG A 432 -14.29 -24.56 29.48
CA ARG A 432 -14.82 -23.41 30.23
C ARG A 432 -15.02 -23.74 31.72
N GLY A 433 -14.17 -23.17 32.58
CA GLY A 433 -14.38 -23.15 34.02
C GLY A 433 -14.69 -21.72 34.46
N GLY A 434 -15.90 -21.50 34.99
CA GLY A 434 -16.22 -20.32 35.79
C GLY A 434 -17.35 -19.42 35.26
N GLY A 435 -18.55 -19.97 35.08
CA GLY A 435 -19.76 -19.19 34.82
C GLY A 435 -20.99 -19.96 35.28
N GLY A 436 -21.03 -20.33 36.56
CA GLY A 436 -22.11 -21.13 37.14
C GLY A 436 -21.94 -21.28 38.65
N GLY A 437 -22.57 -20.38 39.38
CA GLY A 437 -22.85 -20.39 40.81
C GLY A 437 -23.54 -19.04 41.08
N GLY A 438 -24.85 -18.96 41.26
CA GLY A 438 -25.70 -19.81 42.09
C GLY A 438 -25.92 -19.07 43.41
N ASP A 439 -27.18 -18.71 43.67
CA ASP A 439 -27.73 -17.91 44.76
C ASP A 439 -27.16 -18.19 46.17
N GLU A 440 -27.05 -17.14 47.01
CA GLU A 440 -27.68 -17.01 48.35
C GLU A 440 -27.12 -15.81 49.15
N LEU A 441 -28.07 -15.09 49.79
CA LEU A 441 -28.00 -13.97 50.76
C LEU A 441 -27.91 -12.53 50.23
#